data_AF-A0A1B8HU26-F1
#
_entry.id   AF-A0A1B8HU26-F1
#
_cell.length_a   1.000
_cell.length_b   1.000
_cell.length_c   1.000
_cell.angle_alpha   90.00
_cell.angle_beta   90.00
_cell.angle_gamma   90.00
#
_symmetry.space_group_name_H-M   'P 1'
#
loop_
_entity.id
_entity.type
_entity.pdbx_description
1 polymer ?
#
loop_
_entity_poly.entity_id
_entity_poly.type
_entity_poly.pdbx_seq_one_letter_code
_entity_poly.pdbx_strand_id
1 'polypeptide(L)'
;MLRLTRPLFASLLFLFSATTFAAVDTKPASVEATAPADLDLVFVLDKSGSMSGFEQDTIGGYNSVLAENRKKSGNIYVTTVLFNHQSSTLYNREPISKVKNLTLDDYSVGGNTALLDAVGQTIEKTRETRKITKNNNVLFVIITDGEENSSQKYSQSKIKSMINSAEKEDKWDFIFLGANIDAISEAGNIGIKSDNATGYVQDKKGYDKAYEAVNKAVSVKQQSKPITGVWKADVEQDNSERSKK
;
A
#
# COMPACT_ATOMS: atom_id res chain seq x y z
N MET A 1 -64.45 -64.69 43.91
CA MET A 1 -63.17 -65.01 43.22
C MET A 1 -62.87 -63.90 42.23
N LEU A 2 -61.62 -63.39 42.27
CA LEU A 2 -60.85 -62.73 41.19
C LEU A 2 -61.61 -62.01 40.06
N ARG A 3 -61.54 -60.68 39.93
CA ARG A 3 -60.45 -59.84 39.36
C ARG A 3 -60.68 -59.49 37.87
N LEU A 4 -60.22 -58.27 37.52
CA LEU A 4 -59.85 -57.72 36.20
C LEU A 4 -60.98 -57.09 35.34
N THR A 5 -61.09 -55.75 35.26
CA THR A 5 -60.38 -54.77 34.36
C THR A 5 -60.76 -54.95 32.87
N ARG A 6 -61.08 -53.96 32.03
CA ARG A 6 -60.72 -52.52 31.91
C ARG A 6 -61.62 -51.86 30.80
N PRO A 7 -61.58 -50.52 30.59
CA PRO A 7 -62.63 -49.71 29.96
C PRO A 7 -62.33 -49.14 28.55
N LEU A 8 -63.36 -48.46 27.99
CA LEU A 8 -63.43 -47.36 27.01
C LEU A 8 -62.22 -47.07 26.08
N PHE A 9 -62.51 -46.92 24.78
CA PHE A 9 -61.82 -45.94 23.92
C PHE A 9 -62.80 -45.26 22.96
N ALA A 10 -63.00 -43.96 23.17
CA ALA A 10 -63.65 -43.04 22.26
C ALA A 10 -62.65 -42.60 21.19
N SER A 11 -63.01 -42.71 19.91
CA SER A 11 -62.19 -42.27 18.79
C SER A 11 -62.27 -40.75 18.64
N LEU A 12 -61.17 -40.07 18.98
CA LEU A 12 -60.98 -38.63 18.81
C LEU A 12 -60.39 -38.38 17.42
N LEU A 13 -61.16 -37.75 16.53
CA LEU A 13 -60.77 -37.39 15.17
C LEU A 13 -59.94 -36.09 15.22
N PHE A 14 -58.61 -36.17 15.09
CA PHE A 14 -57.75 -35.00 14.99
C PHE A 14 -57.69 -34.52 13.53
N LEU A 15 -58.23 -33.33 13.27
CA LEU A 15 -58.05 -32.56 12.04
C LEU A 15 -56.62 -32.01 11.99
N PHE A 16 -55.78 -32.55 11.11
CA PHE A 16 -54.48 -31.96 10.77
C PHE A 16 -54.68 -30.81 9.78
N SER A 17 -54.52 -29.57 10.26
CA SER A 17 -54.37 -28.39 9.41
C SER A 17 -52.97 -28.40 8.79
N ALA A 18 -52.88 -28.64 7.48
CA ALA A 18 -51.64 -28.52 6.72
C ALA A 18 -51.31 -27.03 6.50
N THR A 19 -50.33 -26.52 7.25
CA THR A 19 -49.70 -25.22 6.95
C THR A 19 -48.66 -25.41 5.85
N THR A 20 -48.92 -24.84 4.67
CA THR A 20 -47.95 -24.80 3.57
C THR A 20 -46.85 -23.80 3.89
N PHE A 21 -45.64 -24.29 4.17
CA PHE A 21 -44.43 -23.46 4.11
C PHE A 21 -44.02 -23.31 2.64
N ALA A 22 -44.17 -22.10 2.10
CA ALA A 22 -43.58 -21.76 0.81
C ALA A 22 -42.04 -21.69 0.99
N ALA A 23 -41.31 -22.54 0.27
CA ALA A 23 -39.87 -22.43 0.16
C ALA A 23 -39.54 -21.15 -0.62
N VAL A 24 -38.89 -20.19 0.04
CA VAL A 24 -38.29 -19.04 -0.63
C VAL A 24 -37.01 -19.53 -1.28
N ASP A 25 -37.02 -19.69 -2.60
CA ASP A 25 -35.82 -19.91 -3.40
C ASP A 25 -34.92 -18.67 -3.34
N THR A 26 -34.05 -18.61 -2.33
CA THR A 26 -32.95 -17.65 -2.31
C THR A 26 -31.89 -18.10 -3.31
N LYS A 27 -31.99 -17.62 -4.54
CA LYS A 27 -30.88 -17.60 -5.50
C LYS A 27 -29.67 -16.98 -4.79
N PRO A 28 -28.50 -17.65 -4.73
CA PRO A 28 -27.31 -17.04 -4.15
C PRO A 28 -27.01 -15.77 -4.95
N ALA A 29 -26.88 -14.65 -4.24
CA ALA A 29 -26.45 -13.40 -4.83
C ALA A 29 -25.14 -13.66 -5.56
N SER A 30 -25.15 -13.48 -6.88
CA SER A 30 -23.93 -13.41 -7.67
C SER A 30 -23.09 -12.30 -7.07
N VAL A 31 -21.92 -12.65 -6.54
CA VAL A 31 -20.89 -11.68 -6.18
C VAL A 31 -20.56 -10.95 -7.47
N GLU A 32 -21.13 -9.75 -7.67
CA GLU A 32 -20.70 -8.83 -8.70
C GLU A 32 -19.20 -8.62 -8.49
N ALA A 33 -18.39 -9.07 -9.44
CA ALA A 33 -16.98 -8.74 -9.47
C ALA A 33 -16.89 -7.22 -9.63
N THR A 34 -16.70 -6.50 -8.53
CA THR A 34 -16.49 -5.06 -8.56
C THR A 34 -15.33 -4.77 -9.48
N ALA A 35 -15.54 -3.90 -10.48
CA ALA A 35 -14.50 -3.47 -11.39
C ALA A 35 -13.25 -3.06 -10.59
N PRO A 36 -12.04 -3.42 -11.04
CA PRO A 36 -10.82 -3.15 -10.29
C PRO A 36 -10.72 -1.65 -10.02
N ALA A 37 -10.64 -1.29 -8.73
CA ALA A 37 -10.61 0.10 -8.32
C ALA A 37 -9.36 0.81 -8.85
N ASP A 38 -9.52 2.05 -9.29
CA ASP A 38 -8.41 2.91 -9.64
C ASP A 38 -7.41 2.98 -8.47
N LEU A 39 -6.11 2.87 -8.77
CA LEU A 39 -5.04 3.01 -7.79
C LEU A 39 -4.18 4.21 -8.17
N ASP A 40 -4.04 5.16 -7.25
CA ASP A 40 -3.05 6.22 -7.36
C ASP A 40 -1.78 5.77 -6.61
N LEU A 41 -0.75 5.37 -7.36
CA LEU A 41 0.55 4.94 -6.86
C LEU A 41 1.53 6.13 -6.85
N VAL A 42 1.92 6.58 -5.67
CA VAL A 42 2.71 7.80 -5.46
C VAL A 42 4.10 7.44 -4.97
N PHE A 43 5.12 7.64 -5.79
CA PHE A 43 6.51 7.49 -5.40
C PHE A 43 7.09 8.81 -4.91
N VAL A 44 7.76 8.76 -3.75
CA VAL A 44 8.64 9.80 -3.23
C VAL A 44 10.03 9.17 -3.12
N LEU A 45 10.86 9.42 -4.13
CA LEU A 45 12.10 8.70 -4.38
C LEU A 45 13.30 9.61 -4.11
N ASP A 46 14.15 9.23 -3.15
CA ASP A 46 15.36 9.97 -2.83
C ASP A 46 16.35 9.91 -4.01
N LYS A 47 17.02 11.02 -4.26
CA LYS A 47 18.16 11.24 -5.18
C LYS A 47 19.20 12.15 -4.52
N SER A 48 19.31 12.10 -3.19
CA SER A 48 20.36 12.73 -2.40
C SER A 48 21.74 12.17 -2.75
N GLY A 49 22.80 12.81 -2.25
CA GLY A 49 24.18 12.40 -2.53
C GLY A 49 24.55 11.02 -1.97
N SER A 50 23.87 10.52 -0.93
CA SER A 50 24.13 9.18 -0.36
C SER A 50 23.78 8.08 -1.35
N MET A 51 22.81 8.32 -2.25
CA MET A 51 22.41 7.39 -3.31
C MET A 51 23.47 7.19 -4.41
N SER A 52 24.61 7.88 -4.34
CA SER A 52 25.71 7.76 -5.31
C SER A 52 26.25 6.34 -5.38
N GLY A 53 26.33 5.79 -6.60
CA GLY A 53 26.74 4.41 -6.85
C GLY A 53 25.59 3.39 -6.86
N PHE A 54 24.37 3.81 -6.50
CA PHE A 54 23.16 2.99 -6.51
C PHE A 54 22.07 3.50 -7.46
N GLU A 55 22.43 4.39 -8.37
CA GLU A 55 21.50 4.99 -9.35
C GLU A 55 20.89 3.90 -10.23
N GLN A 56 21.71 2.98 -10.74
CA GLN A 56 21.24 1.90 -11.61
C GLN A 56 20.31 0.93 -10.89
N ASP A 57 20.61 0.57 -9.64
CA ASP A 57 19.75 -0.32 -8.87
C ASP A 57 18.40 0.35 -8.54
N THR A 58 18.45 1.64 -8.19
CA THR A 58 17.24 2.44 -7.93
C THR A 58 16.38 2.60 -9.19
N ILE A 59 16.99 2.98 -10.31
CA ILE A 59 16.32 3.11 -11.61
C ILE A 59 15.75 1.76 -12.05
N GLY A 60 16.56 0.69 -11.97
CA GLY A 60 16.17 -0.65 -12.38
C GLY A 60 15.00 -1.18 -11.56
N GLY A 61 15.05 -0.99 -10.25
CA GLY A 61 13.99 -1.38 -9.33
C GLY A 61 12.68 -0.61 -9.55
N TYR A 62 12.74 0.72 -9.68
CA TYR A 62 11.57 1.52 -10.03
C TYR A 62 10.94 1.05 -11.36
N ASN A 63 11.79 0.83 -12.38
CA ASN A 63 11.35 0.37 -13.69
C ASN A 63 10.76 -1.05 -13.66
N SER A 64 11.24 -1.92 -12.77
CA SER A 64 10.69 -3.28 -12.60
C SER A 64 9.26 -3.22 -12.04
N VAL A 65 8.99 -2.33 -11.07
CA VAL A 65 7.64 -2.08 -10.56
C VAL A 65 6.72 -1.57 -11.67
N LEU A 66 7.17 -0.62 -12.48
CA LEU A 66 6.37 -0.17 -13.63
C LEU A 66 6.08 -1.32 -14.61
N ALA A 67 7.10 -2.08 -14.98
CA ALA A 67 6.97 -3.16 -15.95
C ALA A 67 6.04 -4.28 -15.48
N GLU A 68 6.06 -4.63 -14.19
CA GLU A 68 5.15 -5.63 -13.63
C GLU A 68 3.71 -5.10 -13.60
N ASN A 69 3.51 -3.89 -13.08
CA ASN A 69 2.17 -3.35 -12.84
C ASN A 69 1.46 -2.88 -14.12
N ARG A 70 2.19 -2.56 -15.21
CA ARG A 70 1.60 -2.34 -16.55
C ARG A 70 0.86 -3.56 -17.10
N LYS A 71 1.19 -4.76 -16.63
CA LYS A 71 0.58 -6.03 -17.08
C LYS A 71 -0.68 -6.38 -16.28
N LYS A 72 -0.93 -5.69 -15.15
CA LYS A 72 -2.05 -5.99 -14.26
C LYS A 72 -3.33 -5.33 -14.77
N SER A 73 -4.46 -5.95 -14.48
CA SER A 73 -5.78 -5.37 -14.75
C SER A 73 -6.10 -4.21 -13.80
N GLY A 74 -6.86 -3.23 -14.28
CA GLY A 74 -7.26 -2.05 -13.51
C GLY A 74 -6.47 -0.80 -13.86
N ASN A 75 -6.99 0.35 -13.45
CA ASN A 75 -6.35 1.63 -13.77
C ASN A 75 -5.36 2.00 -12.67
N ILE A 76 -4.06 1.95 -12.99
CA ILE A 76 -3.01 2.48 -12.11
C ILE A 76 -2.55 3.82 -12.68
N TYR A 77 -2.59 4.85 -11.84
CA TYR A 77 -2.04 6.16 -12.11
C TYR A 77 -0.81 6.37 -11.24
N VAL A 78 0.27 6.87 -11.83
CA VAL A 78 1.55 7.03 -11.16
C VAL A 78 1.87 8.51 -11.00
N THR A 79 2.19 8.88 -9.77
CA THR A 79 2.89 10.12 -9.45
C THR A 79 4.32 9.76 -9.08
N THR A 80 5.30 10.48 -9.58
CA THR A 80 6.71 10.26 -9.23
C THR A 80 7.34 11.59 -8.87
N VAL A 81 7.75 11.69 -7.62
CA VAL A 81 8.48 12.82 -7.07
C VAL A 81 9.89 12.35 -6.77
N LEU A 82 10.87 13.04 -7.34
CA LEU A 82 12.28 12.83 -7.06
C LEU A 82 12.74 13.94 -6.11
N PHE A 83 13.48 13.60 -5.06
CA PHE A 83 13.90 14.61 -4.09
C PHE A 83 15.34 14.48 -3.61
N ASN A 84 15.93 15.60 -3.26
CA ASN A 84 17.14 15.73 -2.47
C ASN A 84 16.90 16.92 -1.52
N HIS A 85 17.75 17.96 -1.52
CA HIS A 85 17.47 19.24 -0.87
C HIS A 85 16.35 20.03 -1.57
N GLN A 86 15.92 19.59 -2.76
CA GLN A 86 14.77 20.10 -3.52
C GLN A 86 13.93 18.93 -4.01
N SER A 87 12.64 19.17 -4.25
CA SER A 87 11.71 18.17 -4.81
C SER A 87 11.27 18.56 -6.21
N SER A 88 11.24 17.59 -7.13
CA SER A 88 10.70 17.75 -8.49
C SER A 88 9.67 16.66 -8.79
N THR A 89 8.52 17.05 -9.35
CA THR A 89 7.52 16.08 -9.83
C THR A 89 7.80 15.73 -11.28
N LEU A 90 8.19 14.49 -11.55
CA LEU A 90 8.41 13.97 -12.90
C LEU A 90 7.10 13.58 -13.58
N TYR A 91 6.23 12.89 -12.84
CA TYR A 91 4.88 12.51 -13.28
C TYR A 91 3.86 12.91 -12.23
N ASN A 92 2.70 13.41 -12.66
CA ASN A 92 1.60 13.78 -11.78
C ASN A 92 0.33 13.04 -12.21
N ARG A 93 0.05 11.92 -11.53
CA ARG A 93 -1.11 11.05 -11.79
C ARG A 93 -1.25 10.67 -13.27
N GLU A 94 -0.17 10.23 -13.87
CA GLU A 94 -0.14 9.78 -15.26
C GLU A 94 -0.54 8.30 -15.34
N PRO A 95 -1.39 7.86 -16.28
CA PRO A 95 -1.64 6.42 -16.48
C PRO A 95 -0.32 5.64 -16.62
N ILE A 96 -0.20 4.51 -15.95
CA ILE A 96 1.06 3.74 -15.90
C ILE A 96 1.58 3.31 -17.29
N SER A 97 0.69 3.20 -18.27
CA SER A 97 1.02 2.91 -19.67
C SER A 97 1.73 4.06 -20.38
N LYS A 98 1.61 5.30 -19.89
CA LYS A 98 2.21 6.51 -20.44
C LYS A 98 3.44 6.99 -19.66
N VAL A 99 3.60 6.56 -18.42
CA VAL A 99 4.83 6.77 -17.65
C VAL A 99 5.98 6.04 -18.34
N LYS A 100 7.05 6.76 -18.68
CA LYS A 100 8.25 6.16 -19.26
C LYS A 100 9.12 5.56 -18.16
N ASN A 101 9.98 4.63 -18.54
CA ASN A 101 11.01 4.14 -17.64
C ASN A 101 11.94 5.30 -17.24
N LEU A 102 12.32 5.33 -15.98
CA LEU A 102 13.30 6.26 -15.45
C LEU A 102 14.66 5.98 -16.10
N THR A 103 15.40 7.04 -16.41
CA THR A 103 16.74 6.98 -16.99
C THR A 103 17.73 7.77 -16.14
N LEU A 104 19.03 7.66 -16.45
CA LEU A 104 20.06 8.47 -15.78
C LEU A 104 19.92 9.97 -16.08
N ASP A 105 19.27 10.34 -17.19
CA ASP A 105 18.97 11.74 -17.51
C ASP A 105 17.88 12.30 -16.59
N ASP A 106 16.94 11.45 -16.16
CA ASP A 106 15.88 11.83 -15.23
C ASP A 106 16.35 11.80 -13.76
N TYR A 107 17.25 10.87 -13.43
CA TYR A 107 17.67 10.56 -12.07
C TYR A 107 19.17 10.81 -11.89
N SER A 108 19.50 12.07 -11.58
CA SER A 108 20.85 12.48 -11.16
C SER A 108 20.88 12.73 -9.66
N VAL A 109 21.75 12.01 -8.96
CA VAL A 109 21.92 12.13 -7.50
C VAL A 109 22.72 13.37 -7.11
N GLY A 110 22.53 13.84 -5.87
CA GLY A 110 23.36 14.88 -5.26
C GLY A 110 22.64 15.71 -4.20
N GLY A 111 23.41 16.48 -3.45
CA GLY A 111 22.90 17.32 -2.36
C GLY A 111 22.42 16.51 -1.14
N ASN A 112 21.67 17.18 -0.28
CA ASN A 112 21.21 16.64 1.01
C ASN A 112 19.82 16.01 0.92
N THR A 113 19.24 15.57 2.05
CA THR A 113 17.97 14.84 2.11
C THR A 113 16.89 15.70 2.78
N ALA A 114 16.00 16.31 1.99
CA ALA A 114 14.83 17.05 2.48
C ALA A 114 13.55 16.18 2.39
N LEU A 115 13.56 15.07 3.14
CA LEU A 115 12.50 14.07 3.18
C LEU A 115 11.16 14.64 3.66
N LEU A 116 11.15 15.43 4.73
CA LEU A 116 9.91 16.02 5.28
C LEU A 116 9.26 16.96 4.26
N ASP A 117 10.06 17.77 3.59
CA ASP A 117 9.58 18.68 2.55
C ASP A 117 9.03 17.92 1.35
N ALA A 118 9.72 16.88 0.89
CA ALA A 118 9.26 16.03 -0.21
C ALA A 118 7.91 15.36 0.12
N VAL A 119 7.80 14.74 1.29
CA VAL A 119 6.57 14.04 1.74
C VAL A 119 5.43 15.05 1.92
N GLY A 120 5.67 16.16 2.62
CA GLY A 120 4.65 17.18 2.90
C GLY A 120 4.07 17.80 1.64
N GLN A 121 4.93 18.22 0.70
CA GLN A 121 4.52 18.79 -0.58
C GLN A 121 3.74 17.76 -1.42
N THR A 122 4.18 16.49 -1.42
CA THR A 122 3.51 15.44 -2.19
C THR A 122 2.13 15.12 -1.63
N ILE A 123 1.95 15.10 -0.31
CA ILE A 123 0.64 14.94 0.34
C ILE A 123 -0.31 16.08 -0.08
N GLU A 124 0.14 17.34 0.00
CA GLU A 124 -0.66 18.50 -0.41
C GLU A 124 -1.10 18.40 -1.88
N LYS A 125 -0.16 18.14 -2.78
CA LYS A 125 -0.43 18.01 -4.22
C LYS A 125 -1.37 16.84 -4.53
N THR A 126 -1.25 15.74 -3.80
CA THR A 126 -2.14 14.58 -3.96
C THR A 126 -3.57 14.91 -3.49
N ARG A 127 -3.71 15.66 -2.39
CA ARG A 127 -5.04 16.16 -1.94
C ARG A 127 -5.67 17.09 -2.97
N GLU A 128 -4.88 17.98 -3.58
CA GLU A 128 -5.36 18.87 -4.64
C GLU A 128 -5.88 18.08 -5.85
N THR A 129 -5.10 17.09 -6.31
CA THR A 129 -5.50 16.21 -7.42
C THR A 129 -6.79 15.46 -7.10
N ARG A 130 -6.94 14.99 -5.86
CA ARG A 130 -8.16 14.30 -5.40
C ARG A 130 -9.41 15.17 -5.33
N LYS A 131 -9.30 16.49 -5.25
CA LYS A 131 -10.48 17.37 -5.37
C LYS A 131 -11.21 17.13 -6.69
N ILE A 132 -10.47 16.72 -7.73
CA ILE A 132 -10.97 16.42 -9.07
C ILE A 132 -11.30 14.93 -9.20
N THR A 133 -10.36 14.04 -8.85
CA THR A 133 -10.47 12.60 -9.16
C THR A 133 -11.37 11.83 -8.22
N LYS A 134 -11.54 12.29 -6.97
CA LYS A 134 -12.28 11.63 -5.89
C LYS A 134 -11.82 10.20 -5.56
N ASN A 135 -10.69 9.72 -6.11
CA ASN A 135 -10.14 8.41 -5.80
C ASN A 135 -9.51 8.41 -4.40
N ASN A 136 -9.86 7.46 -3.54
CA ASN A 136 -9.29 7.34 -2.19
C ASN A 136 -8.31 6.16 -2.06
N ASN A 137 -8.22 5.32 -3.09
CA ASN A 137 -7.31 4.20 -3.10
C ASN A 137 -5.91 4.68 -3.53
N VAL A 138 -5.16 5.20 -2.56
CA VAL A 138 -3.84 5.81 -2.75
C VAL A 138 -2.80 5.02 -1.96
N LEU A 139 -1.66 4.75 -2.60
CA LEU A 139 -0.48 4.16 -1.98
C LEU A 139 0.72 5.09 -2.15
N PHE A 140 1.25 5.59 -1.04
CA PHE A 140 2.53 6.27 -1.01
C PHE A 140 3.66 5.27 -0.79
N VAL A 141 4.67 5.34 -1.64
CA VAL A 141 5.92 4.57 -1.54
C VAL A 141 7.06 5.56 -1.35
N ILE A 142 7.62 5.60 -0.14
CA ILE A 142 8.73 6.47 0.22
C ILE A 142 10.00 5.62 0.26
N ILE A 143 11.02 6.00 -0.53
CA ILE A 143 12.29 5.27 -0.63
C ILE A 143 13.43 6.25 -0.40
N THR A 144 14.31 5.93 0.54
CA THR A 144 15.49 6.73 0.90
C THR A 144 16.60 5.84 1.45
N ASP A 145 17.85 6.26 1.33
CA ASP A 145 19.00 5.67 2.04
C ASP A 145 19.60 6.63 3.08
N GLY A 146 19.08 7.85 3.18
CA GLY A 146 19.52 8.88 4.10
C GLY A 146 18.45 9.28 5.11
N GLU A 147 18.93 9.74 6.27
CA GLU A 147 18.11 10.41 7.29
C GLU A 147 17.78 11.85 6.88
N GLU A 148 16.67 12.38 7.39
CA GLU A 148 16.29 13.78 7.20
C GLU A 148 17.37 14.76 7.71
N ASN A 149 17.81 15.69 6.86
CA ASN A 149 18.85 16.66 7.22
C ASN A 149 18.80 18.02 6.49
N SER A 150 17.76 18.31 5.70
CA SER A 150 17.73 19.50 4.84
C SER A 150 16.36 20.17 4.63
N SER A 151 15.28 19.62 5.19
CA SER A 151 13.94 20.19 5.10
C SER A 151 13.83 21.52 5.84
N GLN A 152 13.08 22.46 5.27
CA GLN A 152 12.89 23.81 5.83
C GLN A 152 11.41 24.20 5.96
N LYS A 153 10.49 23.54 5.25
CA LYS A 153 9.06 23.91 5.23
C LYS A 153 8.25 23.14 6.28
N TYR A 154 8.55 21.86 6.52
CA TYR A 154 7.80 21.03 7.46
C TYR A 154 8.66 20.46 8.57
N SER A 155 8.10 20.42 9.78
CA SER A 155 8.67 19.68 10.90
C SER A 155 8.23 18.22 10.89
N GLN A 156 8.96 17.35 11.58
CA GLN A 156 8.59 15.94 11.78
C GLN A 156 7.18 15.81 12.38
N SER A 157 6.86 16.62 13.40
CA SER A 157 5.53 16.63 14.03
C SER A 157 4.41 17.02 13.06
N LYS A 158 4.69 17.96 12.14
CA LYS A 158 3.74 18.37 11.11
C LYS A 158 3.51 17.25 10.09
N ILE A 159 4.57 16.62 9.59
CA ILE A 159 4.44 15.47 8.67
C ILE A 159 3.71 14.31 9.34
N LYS A 160 4.04 13.99 10.58
CA LYS A 160 3.31 13.00 11.38
C LYS A 160 1.82 13.30 11.49
N SER A 161 1.45 14.55 11.73
CA SER A 161 0.04 14.96 11.72
C SER A 161 -0.61 14.79 10.34
N MET A 162 0.10 15.16 9.27
CA MET A 162 -0.40 15.07 7.90
C MET A 162 -0.63 13.61 7.45
N ILE A 163 0.32 12.71 7.72
CA ILE A 163 0.20 11.28 7.43
C ILE A 163 -0.96 10.67 8.22
N ASN A 164 -1.03 10.93 9.54
CA ASN A 164 -2.14 10.43 10.36
C ASN A 164 -3.51 10.88 9.87
N SER A 165 -3.63 12.14 9.43
CA SER A 165 -4.88 12.67 8.84
C SER A 165 -5.19 11.99 7.51
N ALA A 166 -4.20 11.81 6.63
CA ALA A 166 -4.38 11.11 5.36
C ALA A 166 -4.81 9.64 5.55
N GLU A 167 -4.23 8.91 6.51
CA GLU A 167 -4.65 7.53 6.82
C GLU A 167 -6.08 7.49 7.39
N LYS A 168 -6.42 8.39 8.32
CA LYS A 168 -7.72 8.36 9.03
C LYS A 168 -8.87 8.88 8.20
N GLU A 169 -8.69 10.03 7.56
CA GLU A 169 -9.73 10.77 6.84
C GLU A 169 -9.80 10.34 5.38
N ASP A 170 -8.63 10.21 4.73
CA ASP A 170 -8.55 9.94 3.30
C ASP A 170 -8.38 8.45 2.95
N LYS A 171 -8.10 7.60 3.95
CA LYS A 171 -7.86 6.15 3.82
C LYS A 171 -6.67 5.80 2.92
N TRP A 172 -5.67 6.67 2.87
CA TRP A 172 -4.43 6.42 2.15
C TRP A 172 -3.53 5.48 2.95
N ASP A 173 -2.72 4.69 2.25
CA ASP A 173 -1.68 3.87 2.85
C ASP A 173 -0.29 4.45 2.50
N PHE A 174 0.64 4.39 3.44
CA PHE A 174 2.02 4.80 3.28
C PHE A 174 2.92 3.62 3.59
N ILE A 175 3.87 3.31 2.70
CA ILE A 175 4.97 2.38 2.98
C ILE A 175 6.32 3.10 2.87
N PHE A 176 7.25 2.70 3.72
CA PHE A 176 8.59 3.27 3.82
C PHE A 176 9.65 2.19 3.65
N LEU A 177 10.57 2.40 2.70
CA LEU A 177 11.70 1.52 2.44
C LEU A 177 13.00 2.30 2.65
N GLY A 178 13.76 1.92 3.68
CA GLY A 178 15.04 2.54 4.00
C GLY A 178 16.22 1.65 3.63
N ALA A 179 17.17 2.11 2.80
CA ALA A 179 18.39 1.36 2.55
C ALA A 179 19.42 1.65 3.65
N ASN A 180 19.97 0.62 4.30
CA ASN A 180 21.06 0.75 5.30
C ASN A 180 20.81 1.73 6.48
N ILE A 181 19.57 2.13 6.74
CA ILE A 181 19.17 3.00 7.86
C ILE A 181 18.22 2.27 8.80
N ASP A 182 17.98 2.84 9.99
CA ASP A 182 16.87 2.41 10.86
C ASP A 182 15.53 2.90 10.27
N ALA A 183 15.08 2.20 9.24
CA ALA A 183 13.88 2.53 8.50
C ALA A 183 12.62 2.54 9.38
N ILE A 184 12.59 1.72 10.45
CA ILE A 184 11.45 1.65 11.37
C ILE A 184 11.40 2.91 12.24
N SER A 185 12.55 3.33 12.78
CA SER A 185 12.66 4.56 13.55
C SER A 185 12.32 5.78 12.71
N GLU A 186 12.92 5.92 11.53
CA GLU A 186 12.69 7.07 10.63
C GLU A 186 11.22 7.16 10.17
N ALA A 187 10.62 6.04 9.79
CA ALA A 187 9.20 5.96 9.47
C ALA A 187 8.32 6.34 10.68
N GLY A 188 8.67 5.86 11.87
CA GLY A 188 7.95 6.15 13.12
C GLY A 188 7.99 7.63 13.53
N ASN A 189 9.11 8.31 13.25
CA ASN A 189 9.29 9.74 13.47
C ASN A 189 8.30 10.57 12.65
N ILE A 190 7.97 10.13 11.43
CA ILE A 190 6.98 10.76 10.55
C ILE A 190 5.59 10.12 10.62
N GLY A 191 5.36 9.18 11.55
CA GLY A 191 4.02 8.64 11.84
C GLY A 191 3.62 7.40 11.03
N ILE A 192 4.53 6.79 10.28
CA ILE A 192 4.30 5.52 9.60
C ILE A 192 4.58 4.37 10.59
N LYS A 193 3.66 3.39 10.64
CA LYS A 193 3.77 2.25 11.57
C LYS A 193 4.86 1.29 11.13
N SER A 194 5.45 0.57 12.08
CA SER A 194 6.46 -0.47 11.82
C SER A 194 6.01 -1.49 10.78
N ASP A 195 4.75 -1.90 10.76
CA ASP A 195 4.20 -2.86 9.79
C ASP A 195 4.25 -2.35 8.35
N ASN A 196 4.36 -1.05 8.17
CA ASN A 196 4.46 -0.36 6.89
C ASN A 196 5.85 0.23 6.64
N ALA A 197 6.85 -0.17 7.44
CA ALA A 197 8.23 0.24 7.26
C ALA A 197 9.14 -0.97 7.23
N THR A 198 10.17 -0.93 6.38
CA THR A 198 11.21 -1.96 6.36
C THR A 198 12.53 -1.41 5.85
N GLY A 199 13.62 -1.94 6.40
CA GLY A 199 14.95 -1.69 5.88
C GLY A 199 15.28 -2.65 4.73
N TYR A 200 16.29 -2.35 3.94
CA TYR A 200 16.92 -3.33 3.04
C TYR A 200 18.42 -3.08 2.93
N VAL A 201 19.16 -4.13 2.58
CA VAL A 201 20.60 -4.01 2.32
C VAL A 201 20.80 -3.30 0.98
N GLN A 202 21.63 -2.26 0.96
CA GLN A 202 21.91 -1.48 -0.25
C GLN A 202 22.88 -2.21 -1.19
N ASP A 203 22.37 -3.25 -1.84
CA ASP A 203 22.98 -3.92 -2.96
C ASP A 203 21.92 -4.47 -3.90
N LYS A 204 22.35 -4.99 -5.06
CA LYS A 204 21.43 -5.50 -6.07
C LYS A 204 20.36 -6.44 -5.50
N LYS A 205 20.72 -7.38 -4.62
CA LYS A 205 19.77 -8.36 -4.07
C LYS A 205 18.75 -7.68 -3.15
N GLY A 206 19.21 -6.77 -2.29
CA GLY A 206 18.32 -6.03 -1.40
C GLY A 206 17.38 -5.09 -2.16
N TYR A 207 17.86 -4.42 -3.20
CA TYR A 207 17.01 -3.64 -4.11
C TYR A 207 15.97 -4.52 -4.81
N ASP A 208 16.37 -5.66 -5.37
CA ASP A 208 15.43 -6.61 -5.99
C ASP A 208 14.32 -6.99 -4.99
N LYS A 209 14.67 -7.29 -3.73
CA LYS A 209 13.71 -7.63 -2.65
C LYS A 209 12.82 -6.47 -2.25
N ALA A 210 13.37 -5.26 -2.14
CA ALA A 210 12.64 -4.05 -1.78
C ALA A 210 11.55 -3.74 -2.82
N TYR A 211 11.89 -3.79 -4.11
CA TYR A 211 10.93 -3.50 -5.18
C TYR A 211 9.93 -4.65 -5.43
N GLU A 212 10.31 -5.90 -5.18
CA GLU A 212 9.35 -7.02 -5.08
C GLU A 212 8.31 -6.77 -3.97
N ALA A 213 8.75 -6.24 -2.81
CA ALA A 213 7.84 -5.91 -1.71
C ALA A 213 6.85 -4.79 -2.11
N VAL A 214 7.30 -3.78 -2.86
CA VAL A 214 6.41 -2.75 -3.44
C VAL A 214 5.36 -3.38 -4.36
N ASN A 215 5.75 -4.34 -5.22
CA ASN A 215 4.82 -5.03 -6.10
C ASN A 215 3.74 -5.83 -5.34
N LYS A 216 4.10 -6.42 -4.19
CA LYS A 216 3.12 -7.06 -3.29
C LYS A 216 2.15 -6.04 -2.71
N ALA A 217 2.64 -4.90 -2.22
CA ALA A 217 1.80 -3.82 -1.70
C ALA A 217 0.83 -3.28 -2.76
N VAL A 218 1.29 -3.05 -3.99
CA VAL A 218 0.45 -2.63 -5.12
C VAL A 218 -0.66 -3.64 -5.38
N SER A 219 -0.35 -4.94 -5.37
CA SER A 219 -1.33 -6.01 -5.61
C SER A 219 -2.42 -6.08 -4.55
N VAL A 220 -2.09 -5.77 -3.29
CA VAL A 220 -3.07 -5.63 -2.20
C VAL A 220 -3.99 -4.42 -2.45
N LYS A 221 -3.41 -3.28 -2.82
CA LYS A 221 -4.14 -2.03 -3.06
C LYS A 221 -5.02 -2.06 -4.30
N GLN A 222 -4.67 -2.83 -5.34
CA GLN A 222 -5.58 -3.06 -6.48
C GLN A 222 -6.87 -3.77 -6.10
N GLN A 223 -6.90 -4.47 -4.96
CA GLN A 223 -8.09 -5.08 -4.40
C GLN A 223 -8.81 -4.15 -3.41
N SER A 224 -8.41 -2.88 -3.32
CA SER A 224 -8.88 -1.88 -2.34
C SER A 224 -8.77 -2.34 -0.88
N LYS A 225 -7.82 -3.25 -0.60
CA LYS A 225 -7.58 -3.74 0.76
C LYS A 225 -6.55 -2.85 1.46
N PRO A 226 -6.63 -2.67 2.79
CA PRO A 226 -5.58 -2.01 3.55
C PRO A 226 -4.30 -2.86 3.52
N ILE A 227 -3.15 -2.19 3.62
CA ILE A 227 -1.86 -2.90 3.72
C ILE A 227 -1.69 -3.49 5.12
N THR A 228 -1.17 -4.71 5.19
CA THR A 228 -0.71 -5.39 6.42
C THR A 228 0.75 -5.77 6.24
N GLY A 229 1.51 -6.04 7.30
CA GLY A 229 2.96 -6.31 7.23
C GLY A 229 3.43 -7.48 6.34
N VAL A 230 2.54 -8.21 5.68
CA VAL A 230 2.88 -9.31 4.76
C VAL A 230 3.67 -8.84 3.52
N TRP A 231 3.49 -7.59 3.08
CA TRP A 231 4.16 -7.07 1.87
C TRP A 231 5.69 -7.10 1.98
N LYS A 232 6.23 -6.96 3.19
CA LYS A 232 7.66 -6.85 3.49
C LYS A 232 8.32 -8.15 4.00
N ALA A 233 7.59 -9.27 4.02
CA ALA A 233 8.09 -10.52 4.61
C ALA A 233 9.44 -10.98 3.99
N ASP A 234 9.56 -10.96 2.67
CA ASP A 234 10.76 -11.46 1.97
C ASP A 234 11.99 -10.56 2.17
N VAL A 235 11.78 -9.24 2.27
CA VAL A 235 12.88 -8.29 2.49
C VAL A 235 13.37 -8.36 3.94
N GLU A 236 12.46 -8.54 4.90
CA GLU A 236 12.84 -8.77 6.31
C GLU A 236 13.52 -10.13 6.51
N GLN A 237 13.08 -11.15 5.76
CA GLN A 237 13.77 -12.44 5.74
C GLN A 237 15.20 -12.29 5.20
N ASP A 238 15.39 -11.59 4.07
CA ASP A 238 16.73 -11.34 3.51
C ASP A 238 17.63 -10.63 4.54
N ASN A 239 17.17 -9.55 5.16
CA ASN A 239 17.93 -8.84 6.18
C ASN A 239 18.29 -9.74 7.38
N SER A 240 17.37 -10.59 7.81
CA SER A 240 17.57 -11.52 8.92
C SER A 240 18.58 -12.62 8.59
N GLU A 241 18.64 -13.07 7.34
CA GLU A 241 19.62 -14.06 6.88
C GLU A 241 21.02 -13.46 6.73
N ARG A 242 21.10 -12.18 6.35
CA ARG A 242 22.37 -11.48 6.11
C ARG A 242 22.99 -10.91 7.37
N SER A 243 22.20 -10.53 8.37
CA SER A 243 22.68 -10.09 9.69
C SER A 243 23.27 -11.21 10.56
N LYS A 244 23.01 -12.47 10.20
CA LYS A 244 23.57 -13.66 10.88
C LYS A 244 24.92 -14.10 10.31
N LYS A 245 25.41 -13.48 9.25
CA LYS A 245 26.69 -13.78 8.59
C LYS A 245 27.74 -12.78 9.02
#